data_AF-A0A7V8XFY5-F1
#
_entry.id   AF-A0A7V8XFY5-F1
#
_cell.length_a   1.000
_cell.length_b   1.000
_cell.length_c   1.000
_cell.angle_alpha   90.00
_cell.angle_beta   90.00
_cell.angle_gamma   90.00
#
_symmetry.space_group_name_H-M   'P 1'
#
loop_
_entity.id
_entity.type
_entity.pdbx_description
1 polymer ?
#
loop_
_entity_poly.entity_id
_entity_poly.type
_entity_poly.pdbx_seq_one_letter_code
_entity_poly.pdbx_strand_id
1 'polypeptide(L)'
;MSLRTLTCLAAASLGLAWIASPASAASGCVLSKTGPGVVPGRPSFNVGGRFLAVSLSAGAQFVAVPEGRPGRAFVQPNGTIRTKVGWWSPRGTPRVTGRRLDALAPPLDARIGVKSFVLGAGEFYPSYLFFPTVGCWRVTARNASTRLDFTVRVLRR
;
A
#
# COMPACT_ATOMS: atom_id res chain seq x y z
N MET A 1 -20.00 -74.18 -19.57
CA MET A 1 -18.82 -73.29 -19.71
C MET A 1 -19.31 -71.85 -19.63
N SER A 2 -19.40 -71.31 -18.40
CA SER A 2 -18.46 -70.35 -17.80
C SER A 2 -18.80 -68.89 -18.14
N LEU A 3 -19.73 -68.29 -17.39
CA LEU A 3 -19.88 -66.83 -17.29
C LEU A 3 -18.70 -66.27 -16.47
N ARG A 4 -17.98 -65.29 -17.01
CA ARG A 4 -17.01 -64.49 -16.26
C ARG A 4 -17.61 -63.13 -15.94
N THR A 5 -17.90 -62.92 -14.66
CA THR A 5 -18.31 -61.63 -14.08
C THR A 5 -17.07 -60.75 -13.94
N LEU A 6 -17.04 -59.60 -14.60
CA LEU A 6 -16.01 -58.57 -14.42
C LEU A 6 -16.50 -57.56 -13.39
N THR A 7 -15.88 -57.56 -12.22
CA THR A 7 -16.13 -56.61 -11.13
C THR A 7 -15.32 -55.33 -11.39
N CYS A 8 -15.97 -54.22 -11.73
CA CYS A 8 -15.35 -52.89 -11.77
C CYS A 8 -15.26 -52.32 -10.34
N LEU A 9 -14.04 -52.19 -9.81
CA LEU A 9 -13.76 -51.41 -8.61
C LEU A 9 -13.69 -49.92 -8.98
N ALA A 10 -14.68 -49.15 -8.56
CA ALA A 10 -14.64 -47.68 -8.65
C ALA A 10 -13.77 -47.13 -7.52
N ALA A 11 -12.64 -46.52 -7.85
CA ALA A 11 -11.79 -45.80 -6.91
C ALA A 11 -12.40 -44.41 -6.61
N ALA A 12 -12.90 -44.23 -5.39
CA ALA A 12 -13.37 -42.92 -4.91
C ALA A 12 -12.16 -42.05 -4.55
N SER A 13 -11.77 -41.15 -5.45
CA SER A 13 -10.77 -40.12 -5.19
C SER A 13 -11.36 -39.03 -4.29
N LEU A 14 -10.97 -39.02 -3.01
CA LEU A 14 -11.24 -37.95 -2.06
C LEU A 14 -10.48 -36.69 -2.49
N GLY A 15 -11.17 -35.80 -3.21
CA GLY A 15 -10.66 -34.46 -3.50
C GLY A 15 -10.59 -33.65 -2.21
N LEU A 16 -9.38 -33.34 -1.75
CA LEU A 16 -9.14 -32.35 -0.70
C LEU A 16 -9.58 -30.97 -1.22
N ALA A 17 -10.81 -30.58 -0.91
CA ALA A 17 -11.25 -29.21 -1.08
C ALA A 17 -10.46 -28.32 -0.12
N TRP A 18 -9.54 -27.52 -0.68
CA TRP A 18 -8.89 -26.44 0.06
C TRP A 18 -9.95 -25.39 0.40
N ILE A 19 -10.48 -25.43 1.61
CA ILE A 19 -11.26 -24.34 2.17
C ILE A 19 -10.29 -23.17 2.35
N ALA A 20 -10.34 -22.19 1.44
CA ALA A 20 -9.64 -20.94 1.63
C ALA A 20 -10.21 -20.27 2.89
N SER A 21 -9.42 -20.22 3.96
CA SER A 21 -9.79 -19.52 5.18
C SER A 21 -10.17 -18.07 4.85
N PRO A 22 -11.31 -17.56 5.34
CA PRO A 22 -11.64 -16.15 5.17
C PRO A 22 -10.54 -15.33 5.84
N ALA A 23 -9.88 -14.47 5.06
CA ALA A 23 -8.94 -13.51 5.59
C ALA A 23 -9.66 -12.68 6.67
N SER A 24 -9.20 -12.78 7.92
CA SER A 24 -9.79 -12.08 9.07
C SER A 24 -9.92 -10.59 8.77
N ALA A 25 -11.15 -10.11 8.59
CA ALA A 25 -11.45 -8.82 7.99
C ALA A 25 -11.57 -7.64 8.97
N ALA A 26 -11.33 -7.80 10.28
CA ALA A 26 -11.91 -6.87 11.25
C ALA A 26 -10.97 -6.07 12.18
N SER A 27 -9.63 -6.14 12.07
CA SER A 27 -8.74 -5.44 13.03
C SER A 27 -7.50 -4.75 12.44
N GLY A 28 -7.57 -4.30 11.18
CA GLY A 28 -6.37 -3.86 10.45
C GLY A 28 -6.06 -2.35 10.42
N CYS A 29 -7.02 -1.47 10.71
CA CYS A 29 -6.89 -0.05 10.36
C CYS A 29 -6.28 0.84 11.45
N VAL A 30 -5.20 0.37 12.08
CA VAL A 30 -4.44 1.22 13.00
C VAL A 30 -3.59 2.17 12.16
N LEU A 31 -4.02 3.43 12.07
CA LEU A 31 -3.34 4.45 11.28
C LEU A 31 -1.96 4.77 11.86
N SER A 32 -1.00 5.01 10.97
CA SER A 32 0.32 5.44 11.39
C SER A 32 0.25 6.84 12.02
N LYS A 33 0.90 6.98 13.18
CA LYS A 33 1.08 8.29 13.81
C LYS A 33 1.94 9.16 12.90
N THR A 34 1.45 10.35 12.60
CA THR A 34 2.22 11.39 11.91
C THR A 34 2.73 12.38 12.95
N GLY A 35 4.03 12.64 12.98
CA GLY A 35 4.63 13.59 13.93
C GLY A 35 5.82 14.34 13.32
N PRO A 36 6.19 15.51 13.86
CA PRO A 36 7.29 16.29 13.31
C PRO A 36 8.63 15.54 13.38
N GLY A 37 9.44 15.68 12.32
CA GLY A 37 10.90 15.55 12.43
C GLY A 37 11.46 14.16 12.71
N VAL A 38 10.91 13.10 12.11
CA VAL A 38 11.49 11.75 12.22
C VAL A 38 12.84 11.63 11.51
N VAL A 39 13.14 12.60 10.66
CA VAL A 39 14.45 12.79 10.04
C VAL A 39 15.05 14.10 10.56
N PRO A 40 16.25 14.07 11.19
CA PRO A 40 16.89 15.26 11.74
C PRO A 40 16.99 16.39 10.70
N GLY A 41 16.60 17.60 11.10
CA GLY A 41 16.60 18.79 10.24
C GLY A 41 15.52 18.81 9.15
N ARG A 42 14.56 17.88 9.13
CA ARG A 42 13.52 17.82 8.09
C ARG A 42 12.12 17.59 8.65
N PRO A 43 11.45 18.65 9.16
CA PRO A 43 10.16 18.51 9.84
C PRO A 43 9.02 17.99 8.94
N SER A 44 9.15 18.13 7.61
CA SER A 44 8.12 17.71 6.64
C SER A 44 8.03 16.19 6.42
N PHE A 45 9.02 15.40 6.82
CA PHE A 45 8.96 13.93 6.75
C PHE A 45 8.58 13.36 8.12
N ASN A 46 7.33 12.90 8.21
CA ASN A 46 6.62 12.73 9.48
C ASN A 46 6.30 11.26 9.82
N VAL A 47 6.74 10.32 8.98
CA VAL A 47 6.73 8.87 9.24
C VAL A 47 8.01 8.26 8.66
N GLY A 48 8.69 7.39 9.43
CA GLY A 48 9.86 6.64 8.96
C GLY A 48 11.07 6.77 9.88
N GLY A 49 12.24 7.01 9.31
CA GLY A 49 13.49 7.16 10.06
C GLY A 49 14.66 7.60 9.18
N ARG A 50 15.87 7.50 9.73
CA ARG A 50 17.12 7.98 9.11
C ARG A 50 17.52 7.32 7.78
N PHE A 51 16.82 6.27 7.36
CA PHE A 51 17.13 5.55 6.12
C PHE A 51 15.99 5.53 5.12
N LEU A 52 14.77 5.82 5.54
CA LEU A 52 13.63 5.95 4.66
C LEU A 52 12.53 6.68 5.41
N ALA A 53 12.00 7.75 4.83
CA ALA A 53 10.92 8.51 5.43
C ALA A 53 9.96 9.04 4.37
N VAL A 54 8.73 9.30 4.78
CA VAL A 54 7.65 9.78 3.94
C VAL A 54 6.95 10.98 4.57
N SER A 55 6.50 11.89 3.73
CA SER A 55 5.63 13.00 4.11
C SER A 55 4.17 12.63 3.85
N LEU A 56 3.41 12.42 4.92
CA LEU A 56 1.98 12.12 4.88
C LEU A 56 1.14 13.33 5.30
N SER A 57 -0.12 13.33 4.87
CA SER A 57 -1.16 14.20 5.43
C SER A 57 -1.39 13.90 6.92
N ALA A 58 -1.87 14.90 7.66
CA ALA A 58 -2.16 14.77 9.09
C ALA A 58 -3.04 13.54 9.38
N GLY A 59 -2.68 12.79 10.43
CA GLY A 59 -3.41 11.59 10.85
C GLY A 59 -3.31 10.41 9.87
N ALA A 60 -2.40 10.46 8.89
CA ALA A 60 -2.27 9.46 7.83
C ALA A 60 -3.58 9.26 7.04
N GLN A 61 -4.32 10.35 6.81
CA GLN A 61 -5.58 10.34 6.08
C GLN A 61 -5.47 11.08 4.73
N PHE A 62 -6.02 10.46 3.68
CA PHE A 62 -6.16 11.05 2.36
C PHE A 62 -7.65 11.22 2.05
N VAL A 63 -8.15 12.44 2.21
CA VAL A 63 -9.53 12.80 1.86
C VAL A 63 -9.57 13.18 0.39
N ALA A 64 -10.09 12.27 -0.43
CA ALA A 64 -10.23 12.45 -1.87
C ALA A 64 -11.42 13.35 -2.18
N VAL A 65 -11.17 14.37 -3.01
CA VAL A 65 -12.19 15.25 -3.58
C VAL A 65 -12.21 15.10 -5.10
N PRO A 66 -13.27 15.55 -5.80
CA PRO A 66 -13.22 15.68 -7.25
C PRO A 66 -12.04 16.56 -7.71
N GLU A 67 -11.44 16.21 -8.85
CA GLU A 67 -10.39 17.03 -9.47
C GLU A 67 -10.91 18.46 -9.77
N GLY A 68 -10.06 19.46 -9.60
CA GLY A 68 -10.43 20.88 -9.71
C GLY A 68 -10.92 21.53 -8.41
N ARG A 69 -11.12 20.76 -7.32
CA ARG A 69 -11.39 21.33 -5.98
C ARG A 69 -10.10 21.47 -5.15
N PRO A 70 -10.04 22.38 -4.16
CA PRO A 70 -8.92 22.42 -3.22
C PRO A 70 -8.80 21.09 -2.46
N GLY A 71 -7.64 20.43 -2.54
CA GLY A 71 -7.43 19.13 -1.92
C GLY A 71 -6.00 18.59 -2.06
N ARG A 72 -5.72 17.47 -1.37
CA ARG A 72 -4.42 16.75 -1.45
C ARG A 72 -4.54 15.34 -2.02
N ALA A 73 -5.77 14.87 -2.23
CA ALA A 73 -6.08 13.63 -2.91
C ALA A 73 -7.27 13.86 -3.84
N PHE A 74 -7.24 13.24 -5.01
CA PHE A 74 -8.18 13.51 -6.08
C PHE A 74 -8.74 12.22 -6.65
N VAL A 75 -10.06 12.15 -6.80
CA VAL A 75 -10.70 11.12 -7.60
C VAL A 75 -10.41 11.41 -9.07
N GLN A 76 -9.77 10.47 -9.76
CA GLN A 76 -9.42 10.56 -11.17
C GLN A 76 -10.59 10.10 -12.05
N PRO A 77 -10.63 10.42 -13.35
CA PRO A 77 -11.71 10.03 -14.26
C PRO A 77 -11.96 8.51 -14.31
N ASN A 78 -10.93 7.70 -14.13
CA ASN A 78 -11.03 6.22 -14.07
C ASN A 78 -11.44 5.67 -12.69
N GLY A 79 -11.84 6.53 -11.75
CA GLY A 79 -12.28 6.16 -10.40
C GLY A 79 -11.15 5.95 -9.38
N THR A 80 -9.89 5.88 -9.80
CA THR A 80 -8.74 5.77 -8.88
C THR A 80 -8.54 7.05 -8.07
N ILE A 81 -7.88 6.95 -6.91
CA ILE A 81 -7.59 8.09 -6.04
C ILE A 81 -6.10 8.39 -6.08
N ARG A 82 -5.74 9.54 -6.65
CA ARG A 82 -4.37 10.03 -6.74
C ARG A 82 -4.04 10.92 -5.55
N THR A 83 -2.91 10.68 -4.87
CA THR A 83 -2.36 11.63 -3.90
C THR A 83 -0.86 11.82 -4.09
N LYS A 84 -0.37 13.03 -3.82
CA LYS A 84 1.06 13.34 -3.90
C LYS A 84 1.69 13.12 -2.53
N VAL A 85 2.75 12.32 -2.49
CA VAL A 85 3.60 12.17 -1.29
C VAL A 85 5.06 12.35 -1.66
N GLY A 86 5.83 12.78 -0.67
CA GLY A 86 7.27 12.98 -0.80
C GLY A 86 8.04 11.94 -0.01
N TRP A 87 9.13 11.44 -0.59
CA TRP A 87 10.01 10.47 0.06
C TRP A 87 11.37 11.09 0.31
N TRP A 88 11.96 10.75 1.44
CA TRP A 88 13.37 10.96 1.70
C TRP A 88 14.07 9.62 1.82
N SER A 89 15.16 9.46 1.07
CA SER A 89 15.96 8.24 1.02
C SER A 89 17.42 8.58 0.74
N PRO A 90 18.38 8.12 1.56
CA PRO A 90 19.81 8.28 1.29
C PRO A 90 20.38 7.17 0.38
N ARG A 91 19.53 6.23 -0.05
CA ARG A 91 19.94 5.02 -0.78
C ARG A 91 19.13 4.84 -2.06
N GLY A 92 18.94 5.93 -2.81
CA GLY A 92 18.25 5.90 -4.09
C GLY A 92 16.72 5.86 -3.99
N THR A 93 16.09 5.69 -5.16
CA THR A 93 14.63 5.70 -5.33
C THR A 93 13.96 4.55 -4.55
N PRO A 94 12.97 4.82 -3.68
CA PRO A 94 12.27 3.76 -2.98
C PRO A 94 11.34 2.99 -3.91
N ARG A 95 11.27 1.66 -3.75
CA ARG A 95 10.19 0.84 -4.32
C ARG A 95 9.01 0.85 -3.36
N VAL A 96 7.83 1.19 -3.86
CA VAL A 96 6.61 1.33 -3.06
C VAL A 96 5.55 0.36 -3.56
N THR A 97 4.87 -0.28 -2.63
CA THR A 97 3.72 -1.16 -2.87
C THR A 97 2.68 -0.88 -1.80
N GLY A 98 1.46 -1.36 -1.97
CA GLY A 98 0.51 -1.39 -0.87
C GLY A 98 -0.68 -2.27 -1.12
N ARG A 99 -1.30 -2.70 -0.03
CA ARG A 99 -2.43 -3.61 0.00
C ARG A 99 -3.54 -3.04 0.84
N ARG A 100 -4.77 -3.31 0.44
CA ARG A 100 -5.95 -3.00 1.23
C ARG A 100 -6.03 -3.95 2.43
N LEU A 101 -6.45 -3.42 3.56
CA LEU A 101 -6.52 -4.14 4.85
C LEU A 101 -7.94 -4.47 5.27
N ASP A 102 -8.93 -3.72 4.78
CA ASP A 102 -10.32 -3.79 5.22
C ASP A 102 -11.28 -4.34 4.16
N ALA A 103 -10.79 -4.63 2.96
CA ALA A 103 -11.51 -5.33 1.89
C ALA A 103 -10.52 -5.85 0.83
N LEU A 104 -11.03 -6.67 -0.09
CA LEU A 104 -10.29 -7.05 -1.30
C LEU A 104 -10.16 -5.84 -2.25
N ALA A 105 -8.96 -5.63 -2.77
CA ALA A 105 -8.68 -4.68 -3.84
C ALA A 105 -7.34 -5.03 -4.52
N PRO A 106 -7.13 -4.64 -5.79
CA PRO A 106 -5.80 -4.68 -6.40
C PRO A 106 -4.78 -3.89 -5.57
N PRO A 107 -3.46 -4.18 -5.69
CA PRO A 107 -2.43 -3.35 -5.07
C PRO A 107 -2.50 -1.90 -5.54
N LEU A 108 -2.05 -0.97 -4.70
CA LEU A 108 -1.90 0.43 -5.14
C LEU A 108 -0.78 0.54 -6.19
N ASP A 109 -0.96 1.43 -7.16
CA ASP A 109 0.10 1.83 -8.10
C ASP A 109 0.88 3.01 -7.51
N ALA A 110 2.21 2.96 -7.62
CA ALA A 110 3.10 3.99 -7.10
C ALA A 110 4.05 4.46 -8.19
N ARG A 111 3.91 5.72 -8.59
CA ARG A 111 4.77 6.36 -9.58
C ARG A 111 5.74 7.27 -8.87
N ILE A 112 6.94 6.75 -8.64
CA ILE A 112 8.01 7.49 -7.98
C ILE A 112 8.78 8.25 -9.05
N GLY A 113 8.85 9.57 -8.89
CA GLY A 113 9.62 10.43 -9.78
C GLY A 113 11.12 10.25 -9.60
N VAL A 114 11.88 10.87 -10.49
CA VAL A 114 13.34 10.97 -10.36
C VAL A 114 13.71 11.79 -9.12
N LYS A 115 14.98 11.68 -8.71
CA LYS A 115 15.56 12.53 -7.68
C LYS A 115 15.33 14.00 -8.03
N SER A 116 14.73 14.73 -7.10
CA SER A 116 14.46 16.16 -7.28
C SER A 116 15.53 17.04 -6.64
N PHE A 117 15.98 16.73 -5.42
CA PHE A 117 17.12 17.43 -4.81
C PHE A 117 17.82 16.57 -3.76
N VAL A 118 19.04 16.98 -3.41
CA VAL A 118 19.82 16.43 -2.30
C VAL A 118 19.72 17.40 -1.13
N LEU A 119 19.51 16.86 0.06
CA LEU A 119 19.55 17.63 1.30
C LEU A 119 20.36 16.82 2.29
N GLY A 120 21.46 17.34 2.83
CA GLY A 120 22.37 16.58 3.70
C GLY A 120 22.76 15.21 3.13
N ALA A 121 22.70 14.17 3.95
CA ALA A 121 23.08 12.80 3.55
C ALA A 121 22.02 12.04 2.72
N GLY A 122 20.98 12.67 2.17
CA GLY A 122 20.02 11.93 1.36
C GLY A 122 19.18 12.75 0.40
N GLU A 123 18.30 12.06 -0.30
CA GLU A 123 17.71 12.52 -1.55
C GLU A 123 16.18 12.58 -1.43
N PHE A 124 15.58 13.58 -2.06
CA PHE A 124 14.14 13.75 -2.14
C PHE A 124 13.58 13.17 -3.44
N TYR A 125 12.50 12.39 -3.32
CA TYR A 125 11.75 11.84 -4.43
C TYR A 125 10.27 12.23 -4.33
N PRO A 126 9.73 13.04 -5.27
CA PRO A 126 8.31 13.25 -5.36
C PRO A 126 7.62 12.00 -5.95
N SER A 127 6.37 11.78 -5.60
CA SER A 127 5.60 10.67 -6.18
C SER A 127 4.10 10.94 -6.25
N TYR A 128 3.42 10.12 -7.04
CA TYR A 128 1.98 9.92 -6.94
C TYR A 128 1.69 8.48 -6.51
N LEU A 129 0.80 8.34 -5.53
CA LEU A 129 0.18 7.07 -5.17
C LEU A 129 -1.24 7.04 -5.73
N PHE A 130 -1.61 5.93 -6.36
CA PHE A 130 -2.92 5.69 -6.95
C PHE A 130 -3.58 4.54 -6.22
N PHE A 131 -4.55 4.87 -5.37
CA PHE A 131 -5.35 3.88 -4.66
C PHE A 131 -6.54 3.47 -5.54
N PRO A 132 -6.73 2.17 -5.82
CA PRO A 132 -7.88 1.68 -6.58
C PRO A 132 -9.23 2.02 -5.93
N THR A 133 -9.27 2.10 -4.60
CA THR A 133 -10.49 2.31 -3.81
C THR A 133 -10.22 3.10 -2.53
N VAL A 134 -11.28 3.70 -1.97
CA VAL A 134 -11.28 4.16 -0.57
C VAL A 134 -11.06 2.97 0.39
N GLY A 135 -10.67 3.23 1.64
CA GLY A 135 -10.47 2.19 2.65
C GLY A 135 -9.15 2.32 3.41
N CYS A 136 -8.81 1.29 4.15
CA CYS A 136 -7.54 1.20 4.90
C CYS A 136 -6.48 0.49 4.10
N TRP A 137 -5.29 1.09 4.02
CA TRP A 137 -4.19 0.58 3.20
C TRP A 137 -2.92 0.50 4.02
N ARG A 138 -2.25 -0.67 3.96
CA ARG A 138 -0.84 -0.77 4.35
C ARG A 138 0.01 -0.46 3.14
N VAL A 139 0.87 0.53 3.27
CA VAL A 139 1.87 0.91 2.27
C VAL A 139 3.22 0.44 2.77
N THR A 140 3.97 -0.23 1.91
CA THR A 140 5.33 -0.69 2.17
C THR A 140 6.27 -0.01 1.19
N ALA A 141 7.22 0.75 1.73
CA ALA A 141 8.32 1.32 0.97
C ALA A 141 9.63 0.60 1.32
N ARG A 142 10.49 0.40 0.33
CA ARG A 142 11.78 -0.28 0.49
C ARG A 142 12.89 0.44 -0.27
N ASN A 143 14.07 0.47 0.31
CA ASN A 143 15.31 0.89 -0.35
C ASN A 143 16.49 0.07 0.19
N ALA A 144 17.28 -0.55 -0.69
CA ALA A 144 18.36 -1.46 -0.30
C ALA A 144 17.93 -2.44 0.82
N SER A 145 18.45 -2.27 2.04
CA SER A 145 18.16 -3.09 3.21
C SER A 145 17.11 -2.53 4.19
N THR A 146 16.50 -1.37 3.91
CA THR A 146 15.50 -0.75 4.78
C THR A 146 14.09 -0.97 4.26
N ARG A 147 13.17 -1.25 5.17
CA ARG A 147 11.73 -1.40 4.94
C ARG A 147 10.98 -0.45 5.87
N LEU A 148 10.03 0.28 5.30
CA LEU A 148 9.10 1.12 6.02
C LEU A 148 7.68 0.66 5.70
N ASP A 149 6.94 0.23 6.72
CA ASP A 149 5.50 -0.04 6.61
C ASP A 149 4.73 1.05 7.35
N PHE A 150 3.67 1.56 6.73
CA PHE A 150 2.75 2.49 7.38
C PHE A 150 1.32 2.25 6.89
N THR A 151 0.35 2.64 7.70
CA THR A 151 -1.07 2.46 7.41
C THR A 151 -1.72 3.82 7.22
N VAL A 152 -2.50 3.97 6.14
CA VAL A 152 -3.27 5.17 5.81
C VAL A 152 -4.75 4.84 5.66
N ARG A 153 -5.60 5.85 5.87
CA ARG A 153 -7.02 5.80 5.49
C ARG A 153 -7.25 6.66 4.26
N VAL A 154 -7.83 6.09 3.22
CA VAL A 154 -8.32 6.81 2.05
C VAL A 154 -9.82 6.99 2.20
N LEU A 155 -10.27 8.24 2.18
CA LEU A 155 -11.66 8.64 2.34
C LEU A 155 -12.11 9.37 1.08
N ARG A 156 -13.43 9.45 0.86
CA ARG A 156 -14.02 10.32 -0.16
C ARG A 156 -14.90 11.34 0.54
N ARG A 157 -14.83 12.59 0.09
CA ARG A 157 -15.73 13.67 0.50
C ARG A 157 -16.78 13.92 -0.56
#